data_AF-A0AA36IDT3-F1
#
_entry.id   AF-A0AA36IDT3-F1
#
_cell.length_a   1.000
_cell.length_b   1.000
_cell.length_c   1.000
_cell.angle_alpha   90.00
_cell.angle_beta   90.00
_cell.angle_gamma   90.00
#
_symmetry.space_group_name_H-M   'P 1'
#
loop_
_entity.id
_entity.type
_entity.pdbx_description
1 polymer ?
#
loop_
_entity_poly.entity_id
_entity_poly.type
_entity_poly.pdbx_seq_one_letter_code
_entity_poly.pdbx_strand_id
1 'polypeptide(L)'
;MTGGCPPARVIKGHMSQEEYDALGYPSIPAEWTREWMMQQIELEKVDPRVNPNLLLEETDQEFWDNMSRKPYAKAILKSERHWTQRRRLWIRQYEQVELANALRQEVVAELELCAPEVKRLVAPIMKYKITEVALTTLLRTARKQRRAFRELLATPEEVHKFHSLRLRLDEGGSQEAQRLLDEYTVRVGDRAKELRRDSEPEVAELDTDSMAKLMSQAQKLRKDGYIEWHKGAIEEAFFSWCEAEAKIYKKRLPDAAGNKLVEDLRLILLKNISQAAIKLKHWTDALRAADEALEIDDEDHKSWFRRASALEGLGRAAEAEEALGRVESCAVGRADRGRVARDVALRRARLAEDARRHRATEGAAFRRALRRGVFAHEVEDEEAELRQLEEELRMLDAAEKSKADAEVEARFAVGDRVVATTGLGDVTVGTGGVVQEVDGDGDVKVLFDGEEEAQLIFSVDFENLAKEGAAASFAEDAASCAPREDEPLLLTLEGASDLLDALASAYEDPGVQQQLRKLCRDVKWSAREFTQLLPKVALEAQRGVLPRWGFGGSEGARHAEKALQQAKDSAALAQRQFLEQQSERVTRLLFGEMYEVVFRHSD
;
A
#
# COMPACT_ATOMS: atom_id res chain seq x y z
N MET A 1 -44.46 -38.09 38.68
CA MET A 1 -43.90 -36.72 38.75
C MET A 1 -42.49 -36.77 38.14
N THR A 2 -42.41 -36.64 36.83
CA THR A 2 -41.14 -36.58 36.09
C THR A 2 -40.87 -35.11 35.80
N GLY A 3 -40.01 -34.50 36.61
CA GLY A 3 -39.58 -33.11 36.45
C GLY A 3 -38.70 -32.97 35.21
N GLY A 4 -39.28 -32.45 34.14
CA GLY A 4 -38.54 -32.03 32.95
C GLY A 4 -37.67 -30.82 33.27
N CYS A 5 -36.39 -30.90 32.92
CA CYS A 5 -35.47 -29.78 32.93
C CYS A 5 -36.06 -28.65 32.05
N PRO A 6 -36.14 -27.40 32.53
CA PRO A 6 -36.66 -26.33 31.70
C PRO A 6 -35.73 -26.14 30.49
N PRO A 7 -36.27 -25.90 29.28
CA PRO A 7 -35.44 -25.70 28.10
C PRO A 7 -34.51 -24.52 28.36
N ALA A 8 -33.21 -24.73 28.13
CA ALA A 8 -32.19 -23.70 28.23
C ALA A 8 -32.71 -22.45 27.49
N ARG A 9 -32.88 -21.34 28.20
CA ARG A 9 -33.11 -20.05 27.57
C ARG A 9 -31.92 -19.81 26.66
N VAL A 10 -32.10 -20.05 25.36
CA VAL A 10 -31.17 -19.61 24.34
C VAL A 10 -31.13 -18.09 24.47
N ILE A 11 -30.07 -17.59 25.10
CA ILE A 11 -29.74 -16.17 25.02
C ILE A 11 -29.54 -15.95 23.52
N LYS A 12 -30.54 -15.37 22.84
CA LYS A 12 -30.37 -14.89 21.48
C LYS A 12 -29.28 -13.82 21.57
N GLY A 13 -28.06 -14.18 21.16
CA GLY A 13 -26.98 -13.23 21.03
C GLY A 13 -27.46 -12.08 20.15
N HIS A 14 -27.06 -10.86 20.49
CA HIS A 14 -27.38 -9.65 19.71
C HIS A 14 -26.71 -9.64 18.31
N MET A 15 -26.07 -10.75 17.94
CA MET A 15 -25.20 -10.92 16.79
C MET A 15 -25.32 -12.37 16.32
N SER A 16 -25.51 -12.56 15.01
CA SER A 16 -25.48 -13.85 14.33
C SER A 16 -24.05 -14.42 14.29
N GLN A 17 -23.91 -15.71 14.00
CA GLN A 17 -22.59 -16.33 13.84
C GLN A 17 -21.83 -15.71 12.65
N GLU A 18 -22.53 -15.40 11.56
CA GLU A 18 -21.94 -14.74 10.39
C GLU A 18 -21.39 -13.35 10.73
N GLU A 19 -22.14 -12.55 11.49
CA GLU A 19 -21.68 -11.25 11.98
C GLU A 19 -20.50 -11.39 12.95
N TYR A 20 -20.48 -12.45 13.77
CA TYR A 20 -19.37 -12.74 14.67
C TYR A 20 -18.10 -13.13 13.90
N ASP A 21 -18.23 -13.98 12.88
CA ASP A 21 -17.12 -14.44 12.03
C ASP A 21 -16.56 -13.28 11.19
N ALA A 22 -17.43 -12.36 10.73
CA ALA A 22 -17.02 -11.14 10.03
C ALA A 22 -16.15 -10.19 10.89
N LEU A 23 -16.20 -10.31 12.22
CA LEU A 23 -15.35 -9.52 13.13
C LEU A 23 -13.91 -10.05 13.21
N GLY A 24 -13.61 -11.19 12.58
CA GLY A 24 -12.24 -11.73 12.50
C GLY A 24 -11.67 -12.12 13.86
N TYR A 25 -12.52 -12.60 14.77
CA TYR A 25 -12.06 -13.08 16.07
C TYR A 25 -11.14 -14.30 15.92
N PRO A 26 -10.13 -14.48 16.80
CA PRO A 26 -9.31 -15.68 16.78
C PRO A 26 -10.19 -16.93 16.92
N SER A 27 -10.26 -17.72 15.85
CA SER A 27 -10.98 -18.98 15.80
C SER A 27 -10.01 -20.15 15.91
N ILE A 28 -10.54 -21.28 16.37
CA ILE A 28 -9.82 -22.55 16.36
C ILE A 28 -9.99 -23.15 14.95
N PRO A 29 -8.93 -23.71 14.34
CA PRO A 29 -9.05 -24.36 13.04
C PRO A 29 -10.16 -25.41 13.03
N ALA A 30 -10.99 -25.43 11.98
CA ALA A 30 -12.11 -26.36 11.87
C ALA A 30 -11.68 -27.85 11.90
N GLU A 31 -10.44 -28.11 11.49
CA GLU A 31 -9.81 -29.43 11.49
C GLU A 31 -9.56 -29.98 12.90
N TRP A 32 -9.50 -29.11 13.92
CA TRP A 32 -9.26 -29.51 15.31
C TRP A 32 -10.54 -30.02 15.97
N THR A 33 -11.02 -31.14 15.43
CA THR A 33 -12.12 -31.88 16.01
C THR A 33 -11.71 -32.52 17.33
N ARG A 34 -12.71 -32.96 18.11
CA ARG A 34 -12.48 -33.72 19.34
C ARG A 34 -11.61 -34.97 19.10
N GLU A 35 -11.79 -35.61 17.94
CA GLU A 35 -11.03 -36.80 17.53
C GLU A 35 -9.57 -36.45 17.25
N TRP A 36 -9.33 -35.37 16.51
CA TRP A 36 -7.98 -34.86 16.27
C TRP A 36 -7.26 -34.55 17.59
N MET A 37 -7.93 -33.87 18.53
CA MET A 37 -7.33 -33.53 19.82
C MET A 37 -7.00 -34.78 20.66
N MET A 38 -7.83 -35.83 20.61
CA MET A 38 -7.51 -37.11 21.25
C MET A 38 -6.30 -37.80 20.62
N GLN A 39 -6.18 -37.77 19.29
CA GLN A 39 -5.01 -38.32 18.59
C GLN A 39 -3.74 -37.56 18.96
N GLN A 40 -3.79 -36.22 19.04
CA GLN A 40 -2.65 -35.41 19.49
C GLN A 40 -2.23 -35.76 20.91
N ILE A 41 -3.17 -35.86 21.85
CA ILE A 41 -2.87 -36.24 23.24
C ILE A 41 -2.19 -37.61 23.30
N GLU A 42 -2.59 -38.56 22.46
CA GLU A 42 -1.99 -39.90 22.45
C GLU A 42 -0.58 -39.89 21.84
N LEU A 43 -0.37 -39.16 20.73
CA LEU A 43 0.97 -38.94 20.16
C LEU A 43 1.90 -38.28 21.18
N GLU A 44 1.40 -37.31 21.96
CA GLU A 44 2.19 -36.61 22.96
C GLU A 44 2.61 -37.47 24.16
N LYS A 45 1.93 -38.58 24.43
CA LYS A 45 2.35 -39.54 25.47
C LYS A 45 3.46 -40.47 25.00
N VAL A 46 3.51 -40.74 23.69
CA VAL A 46 4.28 -41.88 23.15
C VAL A 46 5.48 -41.43 22.32
N ASP A 47 5.36 -40.33 21.57
CA ASP A 47 6.39 -39.90 20.61
C ASP A 47 7.22 -38.70 21.15
N PRO A 48 8.52 -38.88 21.45
CA PRO A 48 9.41 -37.79 21.86
C PRO A 48 9.61 -36.71 20.81
N ARG A 49 9.34 -36.98 19.53
CA ARG A 49 9.42 -35.98 18.46
C ARG A 49 8.24 -35.01 18.51
N VAL A 50 7.08 -35.49 18.96
CA VAL A 50 5.85 -34.70 19.10
C VAL A 50 5.81 -33.98 20.45
N ASN A 51 6.28 -34.65 21.50
CA ASN A 51 6.39 -34.07 22.84
C ASN A 51 7.83 -34.07 23.35
N PRO A 52 8.58 -32.98 23.11
CA PRO A 52 9.93 -32.81 23.67
C PRO A 52 9.97 -32.78 25.21
N ASN A 53 8.81 -32.65 25.88
CA ASN A 53 8.71 -32.56 27.33
C ASN A 53 8.61 -33.91 28.05
N LEU A 54 8.65 -35.04 27.35
CA LEU A 54 8.54 -36.37 27.99
C LEU A 54 9.61 -36.63 29.07
N LEU A 55 10.74 -35.93 29.01
CA LEU A 55 11.87 -36.07 29.95
C LEU A 55 12.15 -34.79 30.76
N LEU A 56 11.27 -33.79 30.70
CA LEU A 56 11.43 -32.51 31.39
C LEU A 56 10.46 -32.40 32.56
N GLU A 57 10.90 -31.75 33.65
CA GLU A 57 10.02 -31.48 34.78
C GLU A 57 9.18 -30.22 34.53
N GLU A 58 7.97 -30.15 35.10
CA GLU A 58 7.08 -28.99 34.96
C GLU A 58 7.66 -27.69 35.55
N THR A 59 8.65 -27.81 36.43
CA THR A 59 9.38 -26.69 37.01
C THR A 59 10.39 -26.08 36.05
N ASP A 60 10.78 -26.80 35.00
CA ASP A 60 11.77 -26.32 34.03
C ASP A 60 11.14 -25.31 33.07
N GLN A 61 11.83 -24.19 32.82
CA GLN A 61 11.37 -23.18 31.87
C GLN A 61 11.22 -23.76 30.45
N GLU A 62 12.09 -24.70 30.07
CA GLU A 62 12.05 -25.34 28.75
C GLU A 62 10.77 -26.17 28.54
N PHE A 63 10.19 -26.72 29.61
CA PHE A 63 8.89 -27.38 29.56
C PHE A 63 7.82 -26.42 29.04
N TRP A 64 7.71 -25.24 29.66
CA TRP A 64 6.73 -24.23 29.29
C TRP A 64 6.97 -23.62 27.92
N ASP A 65 8.24 -23.45 27.52
CA ASP A 65 8.58 -22.96 26.18
C ASP A 65 8.18 -23.97 25.10
N ASN A 66 8.38 -25.27 25.32
CA ASN A 66 7.94 -26.29 24.38
C ASN A 66 6.41 -26.40 24.34
N MET A 67 5.74 -26.23 25.49
CA MET A 67 4.28 -26.21 25.55
C MET A 67 3.69 -25.02 24.76
N SER A 68 4.26 -23.81 24.90
CA SER A 68 3.73 -22.63 24.20
C SER A 68 3.86 -22.72 22.68
N ARG A 69 4.80 -23.52 22.18
CA ARG A 69 5.04 -23.75 20.74
C ARG A 69 4.05 -24.73 20.12
N LYS A 70 3.25 -25.45 20.91
CA LYS A 70 2.26 -26.38 20.38
C LYS A 70 1.12 -25.64 19.69
N PRO A 71 0.54 -26.20 18.60
CA PRO A 71 -0.50 -25.51 17.83
C PRO A 71 -1.65 -25.01 18.70
N TYR A 72 -2.20 -25.88 19.56
CA TYR A 72 -3.32 -25.53 20.43
C TYR A 72 -2.99 -24.50 21.50
N ALA A 73 -1.76 -24.50 22.03
CA ALA A 73 -1.31 -23.49 22.97
C ALA A 73 -1.21 -22.12 22.28
N LYS A 74 -0.68 -22.07 21.04
CA LYS A 74 -0.64 -20.83 20.24
C LYS A 74 -2.04 -20.26 20.01
N ALA A 75 -3.02 -21.11 19.66
CA ALA A 75 -4.40 -20.67 19.46
C ALA A 75 -5.01 -20.07 20.74
N ILE A 76 -4.80 -20.70 21.90
CA ILE A 76 -5.24 -20.18 23.20
C ILE A 76 -4.58 -18.83 23.48
N LEU A 77 -3.25 -18.75 23.39
CA LEU A 77 -2.50 -17.51 23.64
C LEU A 77 -2.91 -16.37 22.70
N LYS A 78 -3.21 -16.66 21.43
CA LYS A 78 -3.74 -15.69 20.46
C LYS A 78 -5.09 -15.14 20.94
N SER A 79 -6.01 -16.02 21.33
CA SER A 79 -7.32 -15.62 21.84
C SER A 79 -7.22 -14.78 23.13
N GLU A 80 -6.37 -15.18 24.07
CA GLU A 80 -6.15 -14.45 25.32
C GLU A 80 -5.55 -13.07 25.07
N ARG A 81 -4.55 -12.97 24.18
CA ARG A 81 -3.95 -11.69 23.81
C ARG A 81 -4.97 -10.75 23.18
N HIS A 82 -5.77 -11.25 22.25
CA HIS A 82 -6.83 -10.48 21.60
C HIS A 82 -7.82 -9.91 22.63
N TRP A 83 -8.36 -10.76 23.50
CA TRP A 83 -9.32 -10.32 24.53
C TRP A 83 -8.68 -9.38 25.55
N THR A 84 -7.43 -9.61 25.93
CA THR A 84 -6.68 -8.73 26.82
C THR A 84 -6.46 -7.35 26.20
N GLN A 85 -6.08 -7.29 24.92
CA GLN A 85 -5.91 -6.03 24.20
C GLN A 85 -7.23 -5.25 24.09
N ARG A 86 -8.33 -5.92 23.72
CA ARG A 86 -9.65 -5.29 23.69
C ARG A 86 -10.09 -4.79 25.05
N ARG A 87 -9.89 -5.59 26.11
CA ARG A 87 -10.19 -5.18 27.48
C ARG A 87 -9.39 -3.94 27.86
N ARG A 88 -8.09 -3.90 27.57
CA ARG A 88 -7.24 -2.73 27.84
C ARG A 88 -7.70 -1.50 27.07
N LEU A 89 -8.08 -1.64 25.80
CA LEU A 89 -8.59 -0.55 24.99
C LEU A 89 -9.90 -0.01 25.58
N TRP A 90 -10.83 -0.90 25.92
CA TRP A 90 -12.11 -0.52 26.49
C TRP A 90 -11.96 0.16 27.85
N ILE A 91 -11.13 -0.39 28.74
CA ILE A 91 -10.80 0.25 30.03
C ILE A 91 -10.22 1.65 29.79
N ARG A 92 -9.25 1.79 28.88
CA ARG A 92 -8.66 3.10 28.57
C ARG A 92 -9.69 4.10 28.03
N GLN A 93 -10.57 3.68 27.13
CA GLN A 93 -11.62 4.52 26.58
C GLN A 93 -12.62 4.93 27.67
N TYR A 94 -13.01 3.97 28.51
CA TYR A 94 -13.89 4.21 29.65
C TYR A 94 -13.29 5.23 30.63
N GLU A 95 -12.03 5.00 31.06
CA GLU A 95 -11.29 5.92 31.93
C GLU A 95 -11.15 7.32 31.31
N GLN A 96 -10.88 7.41 30.01
CA GLN A 96 -10.82 8.70 29.30
C GLN A 96 -12.16 9.45 29.34
N VAL A 97 -13.26 8.73 29.12
CA VAL A 97 -14.61 9.31 29.15
C VAL A 97 -15.00 9.73 30.57
N GLU A 98 -14.73 8.89 31.57
CA GLU A 98 -14.97 9.23 32.98
C GLU A 98 -14.15 10.44 33.41
N LEU A 99 -12.85 10.47 33.11
CA LEU A 99 -11.99 11.60 33.43
C LEU A 99 -12.46 12.88 32.73
N ALA A 100 -12.88 12.79 31.46
CA ALA A 100 -13.42 13.94 30.74
C ALA A 100 -14.73 14.43 31.35
N ASN A 101 -15.62 13.52 31.77
CA ASN A 101 -16.86 13.86 32.47
C ASN A 101 -16.60 14.56 33.80
N ALA A 102 -15.69 14.02 34.62
CA ALA A 102 -15.31 14.61 35.91
C ALA A 102 -14.71 16.01 35.75
N LEU A 103 -13.80 16.18 34.79
CA LEU A 103 -13.22 17.49 34.46
C LEU A 103 -14.26 18.49 33.97
N ARG A 104 -15.25 18.06 33.16
CA ARG A 104 -16.36 18.92 32.73
C ARG A 104 -17.18 19.41 33.91
N GLN A 105 -17.55 18.52 34.84
CA GLN A 105 -18.31 18.89 36.03
C GLN A 105 -17.55 19.90 36.90
N GLU A 106 -16.26 19.70 37.09
CA GLU A 106 -15.42 20.61 37.88
C GLU A 106 -15.24 21.98 37.22
N VAL A 107 -14.99 22.02 35.90
CA VAL A 107 -14.91 23.29 35.15
C VAL A 107 -16.22 24.07 35.29
N VAL A 108 -17.37 23.40 35.18
CA VAL A 108 -18.67 24.05 35.35
C VAL A 108 -18.82 24.62 36.77
N ALA A 109 -18.48 23.84 37.80
CA ALA A 109 -18.55 24.30 39.19
C ALA A 109 -17.64 25.51 39.45
N GLU A 110 -16.42 25.52 38.92
CA GLU A 110 -15.50 26.65 39.05
C GLU A 110 -15.96 27.88 38.25
N LEU A 111 -16.56 27.68 37.06
CA LEU A 111 -17.15 28.76 36.28
C LEU A 111 -18.34 29.39 36.99
N GLU A 112 -19.15 28.64 37.73
CA GLU A 112 -20.24 29.17 38.55
C GLU A 112 -19.74 30.13 39.64
N LEU A 113 -18.49 30.00 40.09
CA LEU A 113 -17.88 30.88 41.08
C LEU A 113 -17.17 32.11 40.45
N CYS A 114 -17.08 32.18 39.12
CA CYS A 114 -16.43 33.28 38.41
C CYS A 114 -17.33 34.53 38.31
N ALA A 115 -16.69 35.68 38.04
CA ALA A 115 -17.37 36.96 37.84
C ALA A 115 -18.35 36.91 36.63
N PRO A 116 -19.47 37.66 36.67
CA PRO A 116 -20.48 37.64 35.61
C PRO A 116 -19.94 37.96 34.21
N GLU A 117 -18.92 38.81 34.11
CA GLU A 117 -18.29 39.23 32.86
C GLU A 117 -17.61 38.05 32.16
N VAL A 118 -16.90 37.23 32.92
CA VAL A 118 -16.21 36.02 32.43
C VAL A 118 -17.22 34.98 31.98
N LYS A 119 -18.32 34.80 32.73
CA LYS A 119 -19.41 33.90 32.33
C LYS A 119 -20.06 34.34 31.01
N ARG A 120 -20.32 35.64 30.84
CA ARG A 120 -20.86 36.20 29.58
C ARG A 120 -19.90 36.03 28.41
N LEU A 121 -18.59 36.06 28.66
CA LEU A 121 -17.58 35.82 27.64
C LEU A 121 -17.61 34.38 27.15
N VAL A 122 -17.60 33.42 28.07
CA VAL A 122 -17.38 31.99 27.77
C VAL A 122 -18.67 31.25 27.41
N ALA A 123 -19.82 31.59 28.01
CA ALA A 123 -21.08 30.84 27.84
C ALA A 123 -21.51 30.62 26.36
N PRO A 124 -21.42 31.61 25.44
CA PRO A 124 -21.86 31.42 24.05
C PRO A 124 -20.99 30.43 23.26
N ILE A 125 -19.73 30.28 23.66
CA ILE A 125 -18.75 29.42 22.97
C ILE A 125 -18.62 28.03 23.59
N MET A 126 -19.22 27.78 24.77
CA MET A 126 -19.21 26.47 25.44
C MET A 126 -19.76 25.30 24.62
N LYS A 127 -20.60 25.59 23.61
CA LYS A 127 -21.13 24.58 22.68
C LYS A 127 -20.04 23.94 21.80
N TYR A 128 -18.88 24.57 21.67
CA TYR A 128 -17.77 24.07 20.87
C TYR A 128 -16.79 23.27 21.73
N LYS A 129 -16.37 22.11 21.22
CA LYS A 129 -15.45 21.19 21.94
C LYS A 129 -14.10 21.84 22.26
N ILE A 130 -13.61 22.73 21.40
CA ILE A 130 -12.35 23.46 21.63
C ILE A 130 -12.39 24.32 22.90
N THR A 131 -13.54 24.88 23.25
CA THR A 131 -13.70 25.70 24.46
C THR A 131 -13.59 24.85 25.71
N GLU A 132 -14.21 23.66 25.72
CA GLU A 132 -14.04 22.68 26.80
C GLU A 132 -12.56 22.29 26.97
N VAL A 133 -11.87 22.04 25.86
CA VAL A 133 -10.44 21.70 25.85
C VAL A 133 -9.58 22.85 26.40
N ALA A 134 -9.87 24.10 26.03
CA ALA A 134 -9.16 25.28 26.53
C ALA A 134 -9.35 25.45 28.05
N LEU A 135 -10.59 25.35 28.53
CA LEU A 135 -10.92 25.49 29.96
C LEU A 135 -10.33 24.36 30.80
N THR A 136 -10.42 23.11 30.34
CA THR A 136 -9.80 21.97 31.04
C THR A 136 -8.27 22.06 31.06
N THR A 137 -7.66 22.61 30.00
CA THR A 137 -6.22 22.92 29.98
C THR A 137 -5.87 23.99 31.02
N LEU A 138 -6.67 25.06 31.10
CA LEU A 138 -6.49 26.11 32.11
C LEU A 138 -6.64 25.58 33.54
N LEU A 139 -7.62 24.70 33.80
CA LEU A 139 -7.80 24.04 35.08
C LEU A 139 -6.59 23.18 35.49
N ARG A 140 -6.01 22.44 34.54
CA ARG A 140 -4.76 21.70 34.78
C ARG A 140 -3.59 22.64 35.08
N THR A 141 -3.48 23.77 34.39
CA THR A 141 -2.45 24.78 34.65
C THR A 141 -2.62 25.41 36.03
N ALA A 142 -3.84 25.76 36.41
CA ALA A 142 -4.18 26.28 37.74
C ALA A 142 -3.75 25.30 38.84
N ARG A 143 -4.05 24.00 38.68
CA ARG A 143 -3.60 22.93 39.59
C ARG A 143 -2.07 22.84 39.68
N LYS A 144 -1.37 22.85 38.54
CA LYS A 144 0.11 22.81 38.51
C LYS A 144 0.73 24.01 39.24
N GLN A 145 0.13 25.19 39.07
CA GLN A 145 0.57 26.42 39.74
C GLN A 145 0.04 26.56 41.17
N ARG A 146 -0.79 25.61 41.65
CA ARG A 146 -1.52 25.69 42.92
C ARG A 146 -2.27 27.00 43.12
N ARG A 147 -2.87 27.53 42.05
CA ARG A 147 -3.71 28.74 42.04
C ARG A 147 -5.17 28.39 41.83
N ALA A 148 -6.08 29.24 42.30
CA ALA A 148 -7.51 29.05 42.03
C ALA A 148 -7.81 29.27 40.54
N PHE A 149 -8.62 28.39 39.94
CA PHE A 149 -8.98 28.49 38.52
C PHE A 149 -9.57 29.86 38.16
N ARG A 150 -10.49 30.35 38.98
CA ARG A 150 -11.12 31.67 38.83
C ARG A 150 -10.14 32.84 38.77
N GLU A 151 -9.05 32.78 39.54
CA GLU A 151 -8.03 33.84 39.57
C GLU A 151 -7.19 33.81 38.31
N LEU A 152 -6.88 32.61 37.82
CA LEU A 152 -6.11 32.44 36.59
C LEU A 152 -6.92 32.86 35.37
N LEU A 153 -8.19 32.47 35.30
CA LEU A 153 -9.11 32.86 34.22
C LEU A 153 -9.38 34.36 34.18
N ALA A 154 -9.36 35.04 35.34
CA ALA A 154 -9.53 36.48 35.43
C ALA A 154 -8.27 37.29 35.05
N THR A 155 -7.13 36.63 34.80
CA THR A 155 -5.92 37.36 34.37
C THR A 155 -6.11 38.00 32.99
N PRO A 156 -5.54 39.18 32.74
CA PRO A 156 -5.69 39.87 31.44
C PRO A 156 -5.27 39.01 30.25
N GLU A 157 -4.24 38.17 30.42
CA GLU A 157 -3.75 37.26 29.39
C GLU A 157 -4.78 36.19 29.02
N GLU A 158 -5.37 35.52 30.01
CA GLU A 158 -6.36 34.46 29.77
C GLU A 158 -7.68 35.05 29.26
N VAL A 159 -8.12 36.19 29.80
CA VAL A 159 -9.29 36.91 29.28
C VAL A 159 -9.10 37.27 27.81
N HIS A 160 -7.91 37.77 27.43
CA HIS A 160 -7.61 38.09 26.04
C HIS A 160 -7.63 36.84 25.14
N LYS A 161 -7.11 35.70 25.62
CA LYS A 161 -7.17 34.42 24.88
C LYS A 161 -8.60 33.98 24.63
N PHE A 162 -9.47 34.01 25.64
CA PHE A 162 -10.87 33.63 25.47
C PHE A 162 -11.67 34.63 24.64
N HIS A 163 -11.30 35.92 24.66
CA HIS A 163 -11.90 36.92 23.78
C HIS A 163 -11.50 36.72 22.31
N SER A 164 -10.22 36.42 22.05
CA SER A 164 -9.73 36.07 20.71
C SER A 164 -10.38 34.78 20.21
N LEU A 165 -10.45 33.76 21.07
CA LEU A 165 -11.13 32.50 20.76
C LEU A 165 -12.60 32.74 20.41
N ARG A 166 -13.30 33.58 21.18
CA ARG A 166 -14.69 33.93 20.90
C ARG A 166 -14.86 34.63 19.56
N LEU A 167 -14.05 35.64 19.28
CA LEU A 167 -14.12 36.38 18.03
C LEU A 167 -14.00 35.44 16.82
N ARG A 168 -13.00 34.55 16.85
CA ARG A 168 -12.78 33.55 15.79
C ARG A 168 -13.96 32.58 15.64
N LEU A 169 -14.54 32.14 16.76
CA LEU A 169 -15.68 31.20 16.76
C LEU A 169 -17.00 31.86 16.36
N ASP A 170 -17.19 33.14 16.67
CA ASP A 170 -18.36 33.91 16.26
C ASP A 170 -18.29 34.23 14.75
N GLU A 171 -17.09 34.47 14.19
CA GLU A 171 -16.87 34.72 12.76
C GLU A 171 -16.90 33.43 11.91
N GLY A 172 -16.19 32.38 12.34
CA GLY A 172 -15.97 31.16 11.56
C GLY A 172 -16.89 29.98 11.90
N GLY A 173 -17.69 30.09 12.96
CA GLY A 173 -18.66 29.08 13.37
C GLY A 173 -18.05 27.69 13.59
N SER A 174 -18.78 26.65 13.19
CA SER A 174 -18.40 25.25 13.39
C SER A 174 -17.16 24.82 12.59
N GLN A 175 -16.90 25.42 11.42
CA GLN A 175 -15.74 25.07 10.59
C GLN A 175 -14.44 25.53 11.23
N GLU A 176 -14.40 26.78 11.71
CA GLU A 176 -13.22 27.30 12.42
C GLU A 176 -13.03 26.60 13.78
N ALA A 177 -14.12 26.23 14.46
CA ALA A 177 -14.05 25.42 15.67
C ALA A 177 -13.36 24.07 15.44
N GLN A 178 -13.68 23.40 14.32
CA GLN A 178 -13.05 22.15 13.94
C GLN A 178 -11.57 22.35 13.59
N ARG A 179 -11.25 23.37 12.79
CA ARG A 179 -9.86 23.71 12.44
C ARG A 179 -8.98 23.96 13.68
N LEU A 180 -9.51 24.71 14.64
CA LEU A 180 -8.85 24.97 15.92
C LEU A 180 -8.65 23.70 16.76
N LEU A 181 -9.62 22.79 16.74
CA LEU A 181 -9.53 21.50 17.41
C LEU A 181 -8.48 20.61 16.75
N ASP A 182 -8.40 20.60 15.42
CA ASP A 182 -7.41 19.84 14.66
C ASP A 182 -5.99 20.36 14.96
N GLU A 183 -5.77 21.68 14.95
CA GLU A 183 -4.49 22.30 15.32
C GLU A 183 -4.07 21.92 16.75
N TYR A 184 -5.02 21.97 17.70
CA TYR A 184 -4.76 21.54 19.07
C TYR A 184 -4.42 20.05 19.14
N THR A 185 -5.14 19.21 18.40
CA THR A 185 -4.94 17.76 18.38
C THR A 185 -3.57 17.40 17.82
N VAL A 186 -3.09 18.07 16.77
CA VAL A 186 -1.72 17.91 16.25
C VAL A 186 -0.70 18.23 17.34
N ARG A 187 -0.82 19.39 17.99
CA ARG A 187 0.08 19.82 19.06
C ARG A 187 0.12 18.85 20.24
N VAL A 188 -1.04 18.34 20.66
CA VAL A 188 -1.12 17.31 21.71
C VAL A 188 -0.56 15.98 21.22
N GLY A 189 -0.78 15.64 19.96
CA GLY A 189 -0.21 14.46 19.31
C GLY A 189 1.32 14.47 19.37
N ASP A 190 1.96 15.58 19.04
CA ASP A 190 3.42 15.71 19.11
C ASP A 190 3.94 15.66 20.55
N ARG A 191 3.23 16.31 21.48
CA ARG A 191 3.53 16.19 22.92
C ARG A 191 3.36 14.76 23.43
N ALA A 192 2.37 14.02 22.93
CA ALA A 192 2.13 12.63 23.27
C ALA A 192 3.20 11.71 22.68
N LYS A 193 3.72 11.99 21.47
CA LYS A 193 4.89 11.29 20.91
C LYS A 193 6.12 11.50 21.78
N GLU A 194 6.37 12.73 22.23
CA GLU A 194 7.46 13.08 23.14
C GLU A 194 7.33 12.33 24.48
N LEU A 195 6.15 12.35 25.10
CA LEU A 195 5.88 11.62 26.34
C LEU A 195 5.95 10.10 26.17
N ARG A 196 5.55 9.56 25.00
CA ARG A 196 5.68 8.13 24.72
C ARG A 196 7.15 7.72 24.68
N ARG A 197 8.00 8.52 24.04
CA ARG A 197 9.45 8.34 24.03
C ARG A 197 10.02 8.29 25.45
N ASP A 198 9.51 9.15 26.34
CA ASP A 198 9.91 9.19 27.75
C ASP A 198 9.36 8.01 28.58
N SER A 199 8.31 7.34 28.10
CA SER A 199 7.66 6.20 28.77
C SER A 199 8.07 4.83 28.22
N GLU A 200 9.00 4.79 27.28
CA GLU A 200 9.52 3.53 26.75
C GLU A 200 10.17 2.71 27.87
N PRO A 201 9.99 1.37 27.86
CA PRO A 201 10.64 0.53 28.85
C PRO A 201 12.16 0.70 28.78
N GLU A 202 12.78 0.90 29.94
CA GLU A 202 14.23 0.99 30.06
C GLU A 202 14.89 -0.28 29.51
N VAL A 203 16.03 -0.11 28.86
CA VAL A 203 16.79 -1.25 28.32
C VAL A 203 17.33 -2.07 29.50
N ALA A 204 16.88 -3.31 29.61
CA ALA A 204 17.31 -4.22 30.68
C ALA A 204 18.67 -4.83 30.32
N GLU A 205 19.66 -4.62 31.19
CA GLU A 205 20.94 -5.36 31.12
C GLU A 205 20.75 -6.76 31.70
N LEU A 206 21.11 -7.77 30.91
CA LEU A 206 21.05 -9.18 31.30
C LEU A 206 22.45 -9.78 31.39
N ASP A 207 22.59 -10.81 32.22
CA ASP A 207 23.78 -11.65 32.24
C ASP A 207 23.87 -12.53 30.98
N THR A 208 25.08 -12.99 30.68
CA THR A 208 25.37 -13.79 29.47
C THR A 208 24.56 -15.08 29.39
N ASP A 209 24.33 -15.76 30.52
CA ASP A 209 23.60 -17.04 30.55
C ASP A 209 22.10 -16.84 30.31
N SER A 210 21.50 -15.87 30.99
CA SER A 210 20.09 -15.50 30.77
C SER A 210 19.84 -15.04 29.33
N MET A 211 20.75 -14.26 28.75
CA MET A 211 20.61 -13.83 27.36
C MET A 211 20.79 -15.00 26.39
N ALA A 212 21.73 -15.91 26.64
CA ALA A 212 21.93 -17.10 25.80
C ALA A 212 20.67 -17.99 25.77
N LYS A 213 19.99 -18.17 26.91
CA LYS A 213 18.71 -18.89 26.99
C LYS A 213 17.61 -18.22 26.16
N LEU A 214 17.47 -16.89 26.30
CA LEU A 214 16.48 -16.13 25.51
C LEU A 214 16.79 -16.15 24.01
N MET A 215 18.06 -16.03 23.63
CA MET A 215 18.51 -16.13 22.24
C MET A 215 18.22 -17.51 21.67
N SER A 216 18.47 -18.59 22.42
CA SER A 216 18.14 -19.96 22.03
C SER A 216 16.63 -20.13 21.80
N GLN A 217 15.80 -19.62 22.72
CA GLN A 217 14.34 -19.61 22.57
C GLN A 217 13.90 -18.82 21.32
N ALA A 218 14.43 -17.62 21.12
CA ALA A 218 14.12 -16.78 19.96
C ALA A 218 14.53 -17.46 18.65
N GLN A 219 15.67 -18.17 18.62
CA GLN A 219 16.09 -18.96 17.45
C GLN A 219 15.17 -20.16 17.19
N LYS A 220 14.69 -20.85 18.22
CA LYS A 220 13.69 -21.93 18.07
C LYS A 220 12.39 -21.38 17.45
N LEU A 221 11.86 -20.29 17.99
CA LEU A 221 10.65 -19.63 17.47
C LEU A 221 10.85 -19.07 16.05
N ARG A 222 12.04 -18.56 15.72
CA ARG A 222 12.39 -18.16 14.36
C ARG A 222 12.26 -19.33 13.38
N LYS A 223 12.78 -20.50 13.75
CA LYS A 223 12.69 -21.73 12.93
C LYS A 223 11.26 -22.21 12.80
N ASP A 224 10.48 -22.18 13.88
CA ASP A 224 9.07 -22.54 13.84
C ASP A 224 8.29 -21.67 12.87
N GLY A 225 8.48 -20.35 12.94
CA GLY A 225 7.83 -19.43 12.01
C GLY A 225 8.23 -19.66 10.55
N TYR A 226 9.45 -20.14 10.29
CA TYR A 226 9.88 -20.54 8.95
C TYR A 226 9.13 -21.81 8.47
N ILE A 227 8.98 -22.81 9.34
CA ILE A 227 8.21 -24.02 9.03
C ILE A 227 6.74 -23.67 8.76
N GLU A 228 6.15 -22.80 9.57
CA GLU A 228 4.76 -22.34 9.43
C GLU A 228 4.56 -21.54 8.13
N TRP A 229 5.52 -20.68 7.81
CA TRP A 229 5.51 -19.92 6.57
C TRP A 229 5.46 -20.83 5.33
N HIS A 230 6.29 -21.87 5.30
CA HIS A 230 6.32 -22.85 4.20
C HIS A 230 5.11 -23.77 4.13
N LYS A 231 4.37 -23.90 5.23
CA LYS A 231 3.07 -24.60 5.26
C LYS A 231 1.91 -23.71 4.78
N GLY A 232 2.16 -22.44 4.46
CA GLY A 232 1.12 -21.45 4.13
C GLY A 232 0.40 -20.87 5.35
N ALA A 233 0.83 -21.23 6.56
CA ALA A 233 0.27 -20.76 7.83
C ALA A 233 0.88 -19.39 8.21
N ILE A 234 0.51 -18.35 7.46
CA ILE A 234 1.12 -17.01 7.55
C ILE A 234 0.85 -16.34 8.91
N GLU A 235 -0.34 -16.53 9.46
CA GLU A 235 -0.71 -15.95 10.77
C GLU A 235 0.10 -16.53 11.91
N GLU A 236 0.32 -17.85 11.89
CA GLU A 236 1.14 -18.59 12.83
C GLU A 236 2.59 -18.16 12.73
N ALA A 237 3.12 -18.05 11.50
CA ALA A 237 4.46 -17.57 11.25
C ALA A 237 4.68 -16.15 11.81
N PHE A 238 3.74 -15.24 11.54
CA PHE A 238 3.75 -13.88 12.09
C PHE A 238 3.79 -13.89 13.61
N PHE A 239 2.96 -14.71 14.25
CA PHE A 239 2.89 -14.80 15.71
C PHE A 239 4.20 -15.34 16.31
N SER A 240 4.74 -16.42 15.74
CA SER A 240 6.00 -17.02 16.17
C SER A 240 7.17 -16.03 16.10
N TRP A 241 7.25 -15.25 15.03
CA TRP A 241 8.28 -14.21 14.91
C TRP A 241 8.08 -13.04 15.86
N CYS A 242 6.83 -12.59 16.06
CA CYS A 242 6.53 -11.54 17.06
C CYS A 242 6.89 -11.99 18.48
N GLU A 243 6.63 -13.26 18.82
CA GLU A 243 7.01 -13.79 20.14
C GLU A 243 8.53 -13.90 20.29
N ALA A 244 9.24 -14.33 19.24
CA ALA A 244 10.70 -14.37 19.23
C ALA A 244 11.31 -12.98 19.44
N GLU A 245 10.77 -11.97 18.76
CA GLU A 245 11.23 -10.58 18.87
C GLU A 245 10.99 -10.04 20.27
N ALA A 246 9.80 -10.26 20.85
CA ALA A 246 9.47 -9.84 22.20
C ALA A 246 10.39 -10.46 23.28
N LYS A 247 10.98 -11.64 23.04
CA LYS A 247 11.93 -12.27 23.95
C LYS A 247 13.26 -11.54 24.02
N ILE A 248 13.67 -10.83 22.96
CA ILE A 248 14.97 -10.12 22.88
C ILE A 248 14.81 -8.60 22.87
N TYR A 249 13.60 -8.09 22.66
CA TYR A 249 13.28 -6.66 22.64
C TYR A 249 13.71 -5.95 23.94
N LYS A 250 14.40 -4.82 23.79
CA LYS A 250 14.93 -3.96 24.89
C LYS A 250 15.75 -4.71 25.94
N LYS A 251 16.46 -5.77 25.53
CA LYS A 251 17.42 -6.50 26.36
C LYS A 251 18.80 -6.35 25.76
N ARG A 252 19.79 -6.04 26.60
CA ARG A 252 21.19 -5.88 26.17
C ARG A 252 22.14 -6.67 27.05
N LEU A 253 23.26 -7.06 26.47
CA LEU A 253 24.44 -7.54 27.16
C LEU A 253 25.37 -6.38 27.51
N PRO A 254 26.24 -6.53 28.53
CA PRO A 254 27.34 -5.61 28.77
C PRO A 254 28.40 -5.63 27.66
N ASP A 255 28.46 -6.74 26.91
CA ASP A 255 29.41 -6.95 25.82
C ASP A 255 28.85 -6.47 24.46
N ALA A 256 29.64 -5.70 23.73
CA ALA A 256 29.28 -5.17 22.42
C ALA A 256 29.19 -6.25 21.34
N ALA A 257 30.04 -7.29 21.40
CA ALA A 257 29.99 -8.38 20.43
C ALA A 257 28.73 -9.23 20.62
N GLY A 258 28.36 -9.51 21.87
CA GLY A 258 27.08 -10.12 22.21
C GLY A 258 25.87 -9.31 21.72
N ASN A 259 25.87 -7.98 21.91
CA ASN A 259 24.78 -7.13 21.43
C ASN A 259 24.61 -7.17 19.92
N LYS A 260 25.71 -7.21 19.16
CA LYS A 260 25.65 -7.34 17.70
C LYS A 260 24.90 -8.60 17.27
N LEU A 261 25.15 -9.74 17.93
CA LEU A 261 24.43 -11.00 17.62
C LEU A 261 22.92 -10.90 17.91
N VAL A 262 22.56 -10.15 18.95
CA VAL A 262 21.15 -9.91 19.33
C VAL A 262 20.48 -9.01 18.29
N GLU A 263 21.17 -7.94 17.87
CA GLU A 263 20.71 -7.01 16.83
C GLU A 263 20.58 -7.72 15.48
N ASP A 264 21.55 -8.54 15.08
CA ASP A 264 21.50 -9.34 13.84
C ASP A 264 20.30 -10.30 13.84
N LEU A 265 20.03 -10.98 14.97
CA LEU A 265 18.86 -11.84 15.11
C LEU A 265 17.55 -11.03 15.07
N ARG A 266 17.50 -9.90 15.76
CA ARG A 266 16.34 -9.00 15.79
C ARG A 266 16.04 -8.44 14.42
N LEU A 267 17.06 -8.02 13.66
CA LEU A 267 16.92 -7.54 12.29
C LEU A 267 16.27 -8.59 11.39
N ILE A 268 16.71 -9.85 11.47
CA ILE A 268 16.10 -10.95 10.71
C ILE A 268 14.63 -11.16 11.10
N LEU A 269 14.32 -11.13 12.41
CA LEU A 269 12.95 -11.27 12.89
C LEU A 269 12.05 -10.12 12.43
N LEU A 270 12.47 -8.87 12.57
CA LEU A 270 11.72 -7.68 12.14
C LEU A 270 11.44 -7.71 10.64
N LYS A 271 12.42 -8.15 9.84
CA LYS A 271 12.27 -8.37 8.39
C LYS A 271 11.18 -9.39 8.08
N ASN A 272 11.16 -10.51 8.80
CA ASN A 272 10.16 -11.56 8.62
C ASN A 272 8.76 -11.12 9.11
N ILE A 273 8.68 -10.45 10.27
CA ILE A 273 7.45 -9.87 10.82
C ILE A 273 6.85 -8.88 9.81
N SER A 274 7.66 -7.97 9.28
CA SER A 274 7.20 -6.98 8.31
C SER A 274 6.66 -7.65 7.05
N GLN A 275 7.33 -8.70 6.55
CA GLN A 275 6.87 -9.47 5.40
C GLN A 275 5.52 -10.18 5.65
N ALA A 276 5.37 -10.85 6.79
CA ALA A 276 4.13 -11.53 7.13
C ALA A 276 2.99 -10.54 7.39
N ALA A 277 3.26 -9.43 8.08
CA ALA A 277 2.29 -8.37 8.31
C ALA A 277 1.78 -7.77 6.98
N ILE A 278 2.64 -7.60 5.97
CA ILE A 278 2.23 -7.17 4.62
C ILE A 278 1.28 -8.21 4.00
N LYS A 279 1.59 -9.51 4.07
CA LYS A 279 0.72 -10.56 3.54
C LYS A 279 -0.65 -10.58 4.24
N LEU A 280 -0.68 -10.32 5.56
CA LEU A 280 -1.89 -10.24 6.37
C LEU A 280 -2.62 -8.88 6.26
N LYS A 281 -2.10 -7.92 5.49
CA LYS A 281 -2.60 -6.54 5.40
C LYS A 281 -2.64 -5.81 6.75
N HIS A 282 -1.81 -6.22 7.70
CA HIS A 282 -1.60 -5.53 8.98
C HIS A 282 -0.59 -4.39 8.80
N TRP A 283 -0.99 -3.35 8.07
CA TRP A 283 -0.07 -2.32 7.58
C TRP A 283 0.64 -1.54 8.70
N THR A 284 -0.01 -1.34 9.84
CA THR A 284 0.59 -0.65 11.00
C THR A 284 1.72 -1.46 11.63
N ASP A 285 1.53 -2.78 11.76
CA ASP A 285 2.55 -3.67 12.31
C ASP A 285 3.71 -3.84 11.33
N ALA A 286 3.40 -3.90 10.02
CA ALA A 286 4.39 -3.94 8.95
C ALA A 286 5.29 -2.70 8.95
N LEU A 287 4.68 -1.51 9.10
CA LEU A 287 5.39 -0.24 9.16
C LEU A 287 6.29 -0.17 10.40
N ARG A 288 5.75 -0.49 11.58
CA ARG A 288 6.52 -0.52 12.83
C ARG A 288 7.74 -1.44 12.70
N ALA A 289 7.54 -2.67 12.23
CA ALA A 289 8.63 -3.63 12.10
C ALA A 289 9.69 -3.19 11.06
N ALA A 290 9.27 -2.52 9.98
CA ALA A 290 10.19 -1.98 8.98
C ALA A 290 10.98 -0.78 9.51
N ASP A 291 10.33 0.15 10.23
CA ASP A 291 11.00 1.30 10.85
C ASP A 291 12.01 0.84 11.92
N GLU A 292 11.63 -0.10 12.80
CA GLU A 292 12.55 -0.68 13.80
C GLU A 292 13.73 -1.44 13.17
N ALA A 293 13.53 -2.06 11.99
CA ALA A 293 14.63 -2.72 11.28
C ALA A 293 15.62 -1.68 10.73
N LEU A 294 15.13 -0.54 10.27
CA LEU A 294 15.94 0.57 9.75
C LEU A 294 16.68 1.34 10.85
N GLU A 295 16.21 1.28 12.10
CA GLU A 295 16.98 1.78 13.25
C GLU A 295 18.22 0.93 13.53
N ILE A 296 18.22 -0.35 13.14
CA ILE A 296 19.36 -1.27 13.28
C ILE A 296 20.28 -1.18 12.05
N ASP A 297 19.71 -1.24 10.86
CA ASP A 297 20.43 -1.17 9.57
C ASP A 297 19.69 -0.24 8.59
N ASP A 298 20.19 0.99 8.47
CA ASP A 298 19.59 2.03 7.63
C ASP A 298 19.92 1.86 6.14
N GLU A 299 20.84 0.94 5.78
CA GLU A 299 21.21 0.62 4.40
C GLU A 299 20.46 -0.63 3.86
N ASP A 300 19.63 -1.28 4.67
CA ASP A 300 18.87 -2.46 4.25
C ASP A 300 17.70 -2.10 3.30
N HIS A 301 17.96 -2.21 2.00
CA HIS A 301 16.96 -1.99 0.95
C HIS A 301 15.69 -2.83 1.11
N LYS A 302 15.77 -4.04 1.70
CA LYS A 302 14.58 -4.88 1.92
C LYS A 302 13.66 -4.26 2.96
N SER A 303 14.22 -3.68 4.02
CA SER A 303 13.45 -2.98 5.05
C SER A 303 12.84 -1.69 4.51
N TRP A 304 13.58 -0.92 3.69
CA TRP A 304 13.02 0.23 2.96
C TRP A 304 11.88 -0.14 2.01
N PHE A 305 12.01 -1.25 1.28
CA PHE A 305 10.98 -1.72 0.35
C PHE A 305 9.71 -2.17 1.08
N ARG A 306 9.86 -2.86 2.22
CA ARG A 306 8.74 -3.24 3.07
C ARG A 306 8.07 -2.05 3.74
N ARG A 307 8.86 -1.04 4.16
CA ARG A 307 8.34 0.24 4.64
C ARG A 307 7.47 0.92 3.57
N ALA A 308 7.95 1.00 2.33
CA ALA A 308 7.18 1.54 1.22
C ALA A 308 5.85 0.79 1.01
N SER A 309 5.90 -0.55 1.03
CA SER A 309 4.70 -1.40 0.88
C SER A 309 3.68 -1.20 2.01
N ALA A 310 4.15 -1.02 3.25
CA ALA A 310 3.28 -0.73 4.38
C ALA A 310 2.65 0.65 4.30
N LEU A 311 3.40 1.67 3.85
CA LEU A 311 2.91 3.04 3.65
C LEU A 311 1.89 3.13 2.50
N GLU A 312 2.11 2.37 1.42
CA GLU A 312 1.16 2.18 0.33
C GLU A 312 -0.17 1.65 0.87
N GLY A 313 -0.14 0.57 1.66
CA GLY A 313 -1.34 -0.01 2.28
C GLY A 313 -2.05 0.91 3.29
N LEU A 314 -1.35 1.90 3.86
CA LEU A 314 -1.92 2.95 4.71
C LEU A 314 -2.42 4.17 3.94
N GLY A 315 -2.25 4.22 2.61
CA GLY A 315 -2.60 5.38 1.79
C GLY A 315 -1.66 6.58 1.93
N ARG A 316 -0.48 6.41 2.54
CA ARG A 316 0.51 7.47 2.77
C ARG A 316 1.46 7.59 1.58
N ALA A 317 0.90 7.99 0.44
CA ALA A 317 1.58 7.94 -0.86
C ALA A 317 2.90 8.73 -0.92
N ALA A 318 2.94 9.93 -0.35
CA ALA A 318 4.14 10.78 -0.38
C ALA A 318 5.34 10.15 0.37
N GLU A 319 5.08 9.55 1.53
CA GLU A 319 6.13 8.91 2.33
C GLU A 319 6.57 7.57 1.74
N ALA A 320 5.66 6.88 1.03
CA ALA A 320 6.00 5.67 0.30
C ALA A 320 6.94 5.97 -0.88
N GLU A 321 6.72 7.06 -1.61
CA GLU A 321 7.61 7.52 -2.69
C GLU A 321 9.01 7.86 -2.17
N GLU A 322 9.10 8.55 -1.02
CA GLU A 322 10.38 8.82 -0.36
C GLU A 322 11.09 7.52 0.01
N ALA A 323 10.38 6.54 0.57
CA ALA A 323 10.93 5.23 0.91
C ALA A 323 11.47 4.50 -0.34
N LEU A 324 10.74 4.53 -1.47
CA LEU A 324 11.19 3.95 -2.73
C LEU A 324 12.44 4.63 -3.28
N GLY A 325 12.57 5.96 -3.15
CA GLY A 325 13.81 6.67 -3.49
C GLY A 325 15.01 6.24 -2.62
N ARG A 326 14.77 5.92 -1.34
CA ARG A 326 15.80 5.34 -0.45
C ARG A 326 16.20 3.93 -0.89
N VAL A 327 15.25 3.08 -1.33
CA VAL A 327 15.54 1.75 -1.88
C VAL A 327 16.53 1.82 -3.04
N GLU A 328 16.31 2.74 -3.98
CA GLU A 328 17.19 2.93 -5.15
C GLU A 328 18.58 3.42 -4.74
N SER A 329 18.64 4.35 -3.77
CA SER A 329 19.89 4.89 -3.22
C SER A 329 20.72 3.79 -2.56
N CYS A 330 20.09 2.92 -1.77
CA CYS A 330 20.74 1.78 -1.13
C CYS A 330 21.10 0.66 -2.11
N ALA A 331 20.59 0.67 -3.35
CA ALA A 331 20.86 -0.35 -4.36
C ALA A 331 22.06 -0.02 -5.28
N VAL A 332 22.70 1.13 -5.10
CA VAL A 332 23.85 1.54 -5.91
C VAL A 332 25.03 0.58 -5.66
N GLY A 333 25.48 -0.10 -6.72
CA GLY A 333 26.63 -1.02 -6.66
C GLY A 333 26.29 -2.50 -6.45
N ARG A 334 25.02 -2.86 -6.27
CA ARG A 334 24.61 -4.28 -6.20
C ARG A 334 24.41 -4.91 -7.58
N ALA A 335 24.70 -6.21 -7.66
CA ALA A 335 24.48 -7.01 -8.88
C ALA A 335 22.99 -7.11 -9.27
N ASP A 336 22.09 -7.09 -8.29
CA ASP A 336 20.63 -7.21 -8.48
C ASP A 336 19.92 -5.86 -8.67
N ARG A 337 20.66 -4.76 -8.89
CA ARG A 337 20.10 -3.41 -9.05
C ARG A 337 19.02 -3.34 -10.13
N GLY A 338 19.18 -4.07 -11.24
CA GLY A 338 18.19 -4.11 -12.32
C GLY A 338 16.84 -4.65 -11.86
N ARG A 339 16.84 -5.71 -11.04
CA ARG A 339 15.62 -6.27 -10.44
C ARG A 339 14.99 -5.27 -9.47
N VAL A 340 15.77 -4.72 -8.55
CA VAL A 340 15.27 -3.75 -7.56
C VAL A 340 14.66 -2.52 -8.23
N ALA A 341 15.27 -2.02 -9.32
CA ALA A 341 14.72 -0.89 -10.08
C ALA A 341 13.39 -1.24 -10.76
N ARG A 342 13.22 -2.46 -11.28
CA ARG A 342 11.94 -2.93 -11.85
C ARG A 342 10.86 -3.02 -10.78
N ASP A 343 11.17 -3.59 -9.62
CA ASP A 343 10.22 -3.72 -8.51
C ASP A 343 9.77 -2.35 -8.00
N VAL A 344 10.71 -1.39 -7.88
CA VAL A 344 10.42 -0.01 -7.51
C VAL A 344 9.55 0.67 -8.57
N ALA A 345 9.85 0.49 -9.86
CA ALA A 345 9.06 1.07 -10.95
C ALA A 345 7.61 0.53 -10.96
N LEU A 346 7.44 -0.78 -10.75
CA LEU A 346 6.12 -1.40 -10.65
C LEU A 346 5.34 -0.84 -9.45
N ARG A 347 6.00 -0.69 -8.29
CA ARG A 347 5.38 -0.12 -7.09
C ARG A 347 4.98 1.34 -7.30
N ARG A 348 5.83 2.17 -7.91
CA ARG A 348 5.50 3.56 -8.25
C ARG A 348 4.29 3.66 -9.18
N ALA A 349 4.19 2.77 -10.17
CA ALA A 349 3.04 2.73 -11.08
C ALA A 349 1.73 2.46 -10.31
N ARG A 350 1.75 1.45 -9.43
CA ARG A 350 0.60 1.14 -8.55
C ARG A 350 0.23 2.31 -7.63
N LEU A 351 1.23 2.94 -7.01
CA LEU A 351 1.05 4.08 -6.13
C LEU A 351 0.44 5.30 -6.87
N ALA A 352 0.86 5.53 -8.11
CA ALA A 352 0.29 6.57 -8.95
C ALA A 352 -1.16 6.27 -9.35
N GLU A 353 -1.48 5.00 -9.59
CA GLU A 353 -2.85 4.55 -9.87
C GLU A 353 -3.76 4.72 -8.64
N ASP A 354 -3.32 4.25 -7.48
CA ASP A 354 -4.07 4.41 -6.22
C ASP A 354 -4.29 5.89 -5.90
N ALA A 355 -3.28 6.74 -6.11
CA ALA A 355 -3.41 8.19 -5.95
C ALA A 355 -4.37 8.84 -6.96
N ARG A 356 -4.52 8.28 -8.17
CA ARG A 356 -5.54 8.72 -9.15
C ARG A 356 -6.94 8.28 -8.69
N ARG A 357 -7.09 7.02 -8.27
CA ARG A 357 -8.34 6.47 -7.72
C ARG A 357 -8.82 7.27 -6.51
N HIS A 358 -7.94 7.56 -5.55
CA HIS A 358 -8.25 8.41 -4.38
C HIS A 358 -8.65 9.84 -4.76
N ARG A 359 -7.94 10.50 -5.69
CA ARG A 359 -8.34 11.85 -6.15
C ARG A 359 -9.67 11.85 -6.89
N ALA A 360 -9.98 10.81 -7.65
CA ALA A 360 -11.26 10.67 -8.34
C ALA A 360 -12.42 10.48 -7.35
N THR A 361 -12.24 9.63 -6.33
CA THR A 361 -13.24 9.37 -5.29
C THR A 361 -13.45 10.56 -4.37
N GLU A 362 -12.38 11.23 -3.92
CA GLU A 362 -12.46 12.48 -3.15
C GLU A 362 -13.15 13.58 -3.96
N GLY A 363 -12.80 13.72 -5.25
CA GLY A 363 -13.47 14.66 -6.15
C GLY A 363 -14.97 14.37 -6.29
N ALA A 364 -15.35 13.10 -6.39
CA ALA A 364 -16.75 12.68 -6.45
C ALA A 364 -17.49 12.92 -5.13
N ALA A 365 -16.88 12.60 -3.99
CA ALA A 365 -17.44 12.82 -2.66
C ALA A 365 -17.58 14.32 -2.33
N PHE A 366 -16.60 15.14 -2.74
CA PHE A 366 -16.64 16.59 -2.63
C PHE A 366 -17.74 17.20 -3.51
N ARG A 367 -17.88 16.73 -4.76
CA ARG A 367 -19.02 17.10 -5.63
C ARG A 367 -20.36 16.69 -5.02
N ARG A 368 -20.45 15.52 -4.39
CA ARG A 368 -21.64 15.04 -3.65
C ARG A 368 -21.95 15.92 -2.43
N ALA A 369 -20.94 16.33 -1.67
CA ALA A 369 -21.10 17.20 -0.51
C ALA A 369 -21.55 18.62 -0.90
N LEU A 370 -21.01 19.16 -2.00
CA LEU A 370 -21.46 20.43 -2.58
C LEU A 370 -22.91 20.37 -3.07
N ARG A 371 -23.33 19.26 -3.70
CA ARG A 371 -24.71 19.08 -4.19
C ARG A 371 -25.73 18.86 -3.06
N ARG A 372 -25.38 18.08 -2.03
CA ARG A 372 -26.19 17.94 -0.79
C ARG A 372 -26.34 19.25 -0.01
N GLY A 373 -25.42 20.19 -0.19
CA GLY A 373 -25.38 21.44 0.57
C GLY A 373 -26.19 22.61 0.02
N VAL A 374 -26.69 22.58 -1.23
CA VAL A 374 -27.33 23.78 -1.83
C VAL A 374 -28.54 23.49 -2.74
N PHE A 375 -28.72 22.30 -3.32
CA PHE A 375 -29.84 22.04 -4.26
C PHE A 375 -30.40 20.62 -4.14
N ALA A 376 -31.00 20.29 -3.00
CA ALA A 376 -31.66 19.00 -2.78
C ALA A 376 -33.10 19.01 -3.33
N HIS A 377 -33.25 18.84 -4.64
CA HIS A 377 -34.48 18.33 -5.25
C HIS A 377 -34.11 17.66 -6.57
N GLU A 378 -34.08 16.32 -6.54
CA GLU A 378 -34.09 15.32 -7.65
C GLU A 378 -33.21 14.14 -7.21
N VAL A 379 -33.79 13.16 -6.52
CA VAL A 379 -33.06 12.06 -5.82
C VAL A 379 -33.30 10.68 -6.45
N GLU A 380 -34.17 10.55 -7.47
CA GLU A 380 -34.55 9.22 -7.96
C GLU A 380 -33.66 8.67 -9.10
N ASP A 381 -32.97 9.52 -9.86
CA ASP A 381 -32.10 9.07 -10.97
C ASP A 381 -30.69 8.64 -10.51
N GLU A 382 -30.19 9.17 -9.38
CA GLU A 382 -28.80 8.93 -8.92
C GLU A 382 -28.60 7.57 -8.20
N GLU A 383 -29.63 6.98 -7.58
CA GLU A 383 -29.52 5.64 -6.99
C GLU A 383 -29.36 4.53 -8.04
N ALA A 384 -29.84 4.76 -9.27
CA ALA A 384 -29.69 3.84 -10.38
C ALA A 384 -28.27 3.88 -10.94
N GLU A 385 -27.69 5.07 -11.11
CA GLU A 385 -26.30 5.24 -11.55
C GLU A 385 -25.29 4.68 -10.53
N LEU A 386 -25.57 4.82 -9.23
CA LEU A 386 -24.70 4.27 -8.18
C LEU A 386 -24.67 2.75 -8.18
N ARG A 387 -25.83 2.11 -8.40
CA ARG A 387 -25.91 0.65 -8.53
C ARG A 387 -25.16 0.17 -9.76
N GLN A 388 -25.27 0.89 -10.89
CA GLN A 388 -24.50 0.60 -12.10
C GLN A 388 -22.98 0.71 -11.87
N LEU A 389 -22.51 1.76 -11.20
CA LEU A 389 -21.09 1.96 -10.90
C LEU A 389 -20.52 0.90 -9.94
N GLU A 390 -21.29 0.51 -8.91
CA GLU A 390 -20.89 -0.55 -7.99
C GLU A 390 -20.84 -1.92 -8.69
N GLU A 391 -21.74 -2.17 -9.64
CA GLU A 391 -21.78 -3.39 -10.44
C GLU A 391 -20.63 -3.44 -11.47
N GLU A 392 -20.30 -2.31 -12.09
CA GLU A 392 -19.12 -2.18 -12.96
C GLU A 392 -17.81 -2.39 -12.21
N LEU A 393 -17.65 -1.82 -11.00
CA LEU A 393 -16.46 -2.05 -10.18
C LEU A 393 -16.28 -3.52 -9.81
N ARG A 394 -17.39 -4.20 -9.48
CA ARG A 394 -17.38 -5.61 -9.13
C ARG A 394 -17.02 -6.50 -10.33
N MET A 395 -17.42 -6.11 -11.53
CA MET A 395 -17.06 -6.79 -12.78
C MET A 395 -15.59 -6.57 -13.16
N LEU A 396 -15.02 -5.40 -12.88
CA LEU A 396 -13.60 -5.12 -13.10
C LEU A 396 -12.70 -5.92 -12.14
N ASP A 397 -13.06 -5.99 -10.86
CA ASP A 397 -12.33 -6.81 -9.88
C ASP A 397 -12.39 -8.32 -10.24
N ALA A 398 -13.54 -8.79 -10.73
CA ALA A 398 -13.68 -10.17 -11.21
C ALA A 398 -12.88 -10.43 -12.49
N ALA A 399 -12.80 -9.46 -13.39
CA ALA A 399 -12.03 -9.56 -14.63
C ALA A 399 -10.52 -9.51 -14.37
N GLU A 400 -10.04 -8.69 -13.44
CA GLU A 400 -8.62 -8.68 -13.02
C GLU A 400 -8.21 -10.00 -12.39
N LYS A 401 -9.06 -10.56 -11.52
CA LYS A 401 -8.83 -11.88 -10.92
C LYS A 401 -8.77 -12.99 -12.00
N SER A 402 -9.72 -12.98 -12.94
CA SER A 402 -9.72 -13.92 -14.07
C SER A 402 -8.54 -13.75 -15.02
N LYS A 403 -7.99 -12.54 -15.17
CA LYS A 403 -6.81 -12.27 -16.01
C LYS A 403 -5.53 -12.80 -15.36
N ALA A 404 -5.41 -12.62 -14.03
CA ALA A 404 -4.32 -13.20 -13.25
C ALA A 404 -4.35 -14.73 -13.30
N ASP A 405 -5.54 -15.32 -13.19
CA ASP A 405 -5.72 -16.78 -13.28
C ASP A 405 -5.40 -17.32 -14.70
N ALA A 406 -5.70 -16.56 -15.76
CA ALA A 406 -5.51 -16.99 -17.16
C ALA A 406 -4.09 -16.79 -17.73
N GLU A 407 -3.31 -15.84 -17.22
CA GLU A 407 -1.93 -15.59 -17.68
C GLU A 407 -0.93 -16.63 -17.13
N VAL A 408 -1.33 -17.36 -16.09
CA VAL A 408 -0.55 -18.36 -15.34
C VAL A 408 -0.62 -19.76 -15.96
N GLU A 409 -1.74 -20.17 -16.55
CA GLU A 409 -1.95 -21.53 -17.08
C GLU A 409 -1.19 -21.85 -18.39
N ALA A 410 -0.49 -20.88 -18.99
CA ALA A 410 -0.06 -20.97 -20.40
C ALA A 410 1.43 -21.32 -20.67
N ARG A 411 2.33 -21.41 -19.66
CA ARG A 411 3.80 -21.51 -19.92
C ARG A 411 4.47 -22.85 -19.62
N PHE A 412 4.14 -23.55 -18.54
CA PHE A 412 4.73 -24.85 -18.18
C PHE A 412 3.66 -25.83 -17.73
N ALA A 413 3.72 -27.07 -18.21
CA ALA A 413 2.82 -28.15 -17.82
C ALA A 413 3.54 -29.19 -16.97
N VAL A 414 2.78 -29.90 -16.13
CA VAL A 414 3.29 -31.05 -15.38
C VAL A 414 3.87 -32.08 -16.36
N GLY A 415 5.15 -32.41 -16.19
CA GLY A 415 5.90 -33.33 -17.06
C GLY A 415 6.87 -32.66 -18.06
N ASP A 416 6.89 -31.32 -18.16
CA ASP A 416 7.85 -30.61 -19.00
C ASP A 416 9.29 -30.75 -18.45
N ARG A 417 10.28 -30.96 -19.34
CA ARG A 417 11.70 -30.87 -19.00
C ARG A 417 12.19 -29.44 -19.08
N VAL A 418 12.86 -28.99 -18.03
CA VAL A 418 13.39 -27.63 -17.89
C VAL A 418 14.86 -27.66 -17.52
N VAL A 419 15.61 -26.62 -17.89
CA VAL A 419 17.03 -26.45 -17.60
C VAL A 419 17.23 -25.13 -16.88
N ALA A 420 18.01 -25.14 -15.81
CA ALA A 420 18.38 -23.92 -15.08
C ALA A 420 19.32 -23.04 -15.94
N THR A 421 18.87 -21.84 -16.31
CA THR A 421 19.65 -20.86 -17.08
C THR A 421 20.50 -19.93 -16.20
N THR A 422 20.16 -19.83 -14.91
CA THR A 422 20.92 -19.11 -13.89
C THR A 422 20.96 -19.94 -12.59
N GLY A 423 21.84 -19.58 -11.64
CA GLY A 423 22.03 -20.35 -10.41
C GLY A 423 20.84 -20.24 -9.46
N LEU A 424 20.24 -21.37 -9.09
CA LEU A 424 19.09 -21.49 -8.19
C LEU A 424 19.53 -22.26 -6.93
N GLY A 425 19.91 -21.54 -5.87
CA GLY A 425 20.38 -22.16 -4.62
C GLY A 425 21.65 -22.99 -4.83
N ASP A 426 21.58 -24.30 -4.58
CA ASP A 426 22.67 -25.26 -4.78
C ASP A 426 22.73 -25.83 -6.22
N VAL A 427 21.75 -25.49 -7.07
CA VAL A 427 21.66 -25.96 -8.46
C VAL A 427 22.54 -25.10 -9.37
N THR A 428 23.51 -25.75 -10.02
CA THR A 428 24.40 -25.10 -10.99
C THR A 428 23.70 -24.82 -12.32
N VAL A 429 24.13 -23.77 -13.01
CA VAL A 429 23.65 -23.42 -14.35
C VAL A 429 23.84 -24.60 -15.31
N GLY A 430 22.79 -24.99 -16.02
CA GLY A 430 22.79 -26.09 -16.97
C GLY A 430 22.27 -27.43 -16.44
N THR A 431 21.93 -27.53 -15.15
CA THR A 431 21.29 -28.74 -14.59
C THR A 431 19.86 -28.86 -15.11
N GLY A 432 19.52 -30.03 -15.68
CA GLY A 432 18.17 -30.37 -16.14
C GLY A 432 17.27 -30.81 -15.00
N GLY A 433 15.96 -30.68 -15.19
CA GLY A 433 14.95 -31.10 -14.21
C GLY A 433 13.58 -31.31 -14.84
N VAL A 434 12.66 -31.92 -14.10
CA VAL A 434 11.30 -32.23 -14.54
C VAL A 434 10.29 -31.50 -13.65
N VAL A 435 9.32 -30.83 -14.28
CA VAL A 435 8.20 -30.18 -13.59
C VAL A 435 7.25 -31.24 -13.03
N GLN A 436 7.07 -31.29 -11.71
CA GLN A 436 6.20 -32.26 -11.04
C GLN A 436 4.83 -31.70 -10.67
N GLU A 437 4.77 -30.43 -10.26
CA GLU A 437 3.52 -29.78 -9.87
C GLU A 437 3.56 -28.31 -10.26
N VAL A 438 2.42 -27.77 -10.67
CA VAL A 438 2.18 -26.34 -10.90
C VAL A 438 1.01 -25.96 -10.00
N ASP A 439 1.20 -25.01 -9.09
CA ASP A 439 0.13 -24.57 -8.19
C ASP A 439 -0.73 -23.45 -8.81
N GLY A 440 -1.86 -23.15 -8.15
CA GLY A 440 -2.85 -22.18 -8.64
C GLY A 440 -2.38 -20.73 -8.62
N ASP A 441 -1.26 -20.44 -7.96
CA ASP A 441 -0.62 -19.12 -7.94
C ASP A 441 0.48 -19.01 -9.02
N GLY A 442 0.73 -20.12 -9.73
CA GLY A 442 1.67 -20.18 -10.83
C GLY A 442 3.10 -20.40 -10.40
N ASP A 443 3.37 -21.00 -9.25
CA ASP A 443 4.71 -21.46 -8.87
C ASP A 443 4.90 -22.93 -9.29
N VAL A 444 6.13 -23.29 -9.68
CA VAL A 444 6.42 -24.60 -10.28
C VAL A 444 7.38 -25.39 -9.40
N LYS A 445 7.03 -26.63 -9.04
CA LYS A 445 7.95 -27.56 -8.40
C LYS A 445 8.74 -28.34 -9.45
N VAL A 446 10.05 -28.17 -9.45
CA VAL A 446 10.98 -28.84 -10.37
C VAL A 446 11.88 -29.79 -9.59
N LEU A 447 11.91 -31.06 -9.99
CA LEU A 447 12.92 -32.01 -9.52
C LEU A 447 14.13 -31.96 -10.46
N PHE A 448 15.25 -31.42 -9.98
CA PHE A 448 16.50 -31.37 -10.75
C PHE A 448 17.26 -32.69 -10.70
N ASP A 449 17.95 -33.03 -11.80
CA ASP A 449 18.72 -34.25 -11.95
C ASP A 449 19.88 -34.26 -10.93
N GLY A 450 19.81 -35.18 -9.96
CA GLY A 450 20.83 -35.35 -8.90
C GLY A 450 20.43 -34.84 -7.52
N GLU A 451 19.23 -34.26 -7.36
CA GLU A 451 18.68 -33.90 -6.06
C GLU A 451 17.58 -34.89 -5.61
N GLU A 452 17.49 -35.11 -4.29
CA GLU A 452 16.50 -36.03 -3.69
C GLU A 452 15.13 -35.37 -3.46
N GLU A 453 15.05 -34.03 -3.46
CA GLU A 453 13.84 -33.27 -3.19
C GLU A 453 13.55 -32.25 -4.31
N ALA A 454 12.27 -32.03 -4.62
CA ALA A 454 11.85 -31.05 -5.62
C ALA A 454 11.93 -29.62 -5.07
N GLN A 455 12.49 -28.71 -5.85
CA GLN A 455 12.60 -27.29 -5.50
C GLN A 455 11.39 -26.51 -6.03
N LEU A 456 10.77 -25.69 -5.17
CA LEU A 456 9.72 -24.77 -5.57
C LEU A 456 10.34 -23.51 -6.16
N ILE A 457 10.02 -23.22 -7.42
CA ILE A 457 10.48 -22.06 -8.15
C ILE A 457 9.29 -21.11 -8.30
N PHE A 458 9.42 -19.92 -7.71
CA PHE A 458 8.39 -18.91 -7.73
C PHE A 458 8.21 -18.32 -9.13
N SER A 459 7.01 -17.81 -9.40
CA SER A 459 6.65 -17.20 -10.68
C SER A 459 7.55 -16.05 -11.13
N VAL A 460 8.13 -15.34 -10.15
CA VAL A 460 9.11 -14.27 -10.34
C VAL A 460 10.51 -14.75 -10.74
N ASP A 461 10.82 -16.04 -10.57
CA ASP A 461 12.10 -16.66 -10.89
C ASP A 461 12.06 -17.52 -12.16
N PHE A 462 10.97 -17.48 -12.94
CA PHE A 462 10.81 -18.29 -14.16
C PHE A 462 11.71 -17.95 -15.33
N GLU A 463 12.30 -16.75 -15.36
CA GLU A 463 13.34 -16.40 -16.36
C GLU A 463 14.62 -17.26 -16.18
N ASN A 464 14.74 -17.95 -15.03
CA ASN A 464 15.86 -18.80 -14.68
C ASN A 464 15.66 -20.27 -15.13
N LEU A 465 14.55 -20.59 -15.82
CA LEU A 465 14.23 -21.90 -16.35
C LEU A 465 13.89 -21.82 -17.85
N ALA A 466 14.46 -22.71 -18.66
CA ALA A 466 14.11 -22.85 -20.08
C ALA A 466 13.68 -24.29 -20.39
N LYS A 467 12.68 -24.50 -21.24
CA LYS A 467 12.31 -25.87 -21.68
C LYS A 467 13.46 -26.50 -22.48
N GLU A 468 13.79 -27.74 -22.14
CA GLU A 468 14.87 -28.47 -22.82
C GLU A 468 14.46 -28.76 -24.28
N GLY A 469 15.15 -28.12 -25.24
CA GLY A 469 14.79 -28.15 -26.67
C GLY A 469 14.52 -26.78 -27.29
N ALA A 470 14.41 -25.70 -26.51
CA ALA A 470 14.25 -24.33 -27.01
C ALA A 470 15.58 -23.65 -27.44
N ALA A 471 16.64 -24.43 -27.64
CA ALA A 471 17.92 -23.96 -28.16
C ALA A 471 18.00 -24.10 -29.70
N ALA A 472 17.00 -23.59 -30.42
CA ALA A 472 17.05 -23.40 -31.88
C ALA A 472 15.86 -22.55 -32.40
N SER A 473 15.74 -21.29 -31.98
CA SER A 473 15.03 -20.23 -32.73
C SER A 473 15.08 -18.91 -31.94
N PHE A 474 16.18 -18.18 -32.07
CA PHE A 474 16.21 -16.75 -31.74
C PHE A 474 16.35 -15.96 -33.02
N ALA A 475 15.25 -15.89 -33.77
CA ALA A 475 14.94 -14.89 -34.78
C ALA A 475 13.43 -15.02 -35.05
N GLU A 476 12.67 -13.93 -34.85
CA GLU A 476 11.20 -13.86 -34.90
C GLU A 476 10.57 -14.50 -33.64
N ASP A 477 10.11 -13.76 -32.63
CA ASP A 477 8.93 -12.91 -32.69
C ASP A 477 9.07 -11.65 -31.83
N ALA A 478 9.24 -10.53 -32.52
CA ALA A 478 8.92 -9.19 -32.04
C ALA A 478 7.62 -8.75 -32.73
N ALA A 479 6.47 -9.33 -32.36
CA ALA A 479 5.17 -8.87 -32.84
C ALA A 479 4.02 -9.44 -32.02
N SER A 480 3.58 -8.75 -30.97
CA SER A 480 2.17 -8.75 -30.53
C SER A 480 1.97 -7.79 -29.35
N CYS A 481 1.99 -6.49 -29.64
CA CYS A 481 1.31 -5.48 -28.82
C CYS A 481 0.69 -4.47 -29.77
N ALA A 482 -0.54 -4.77 -30.22
CA ALA A 482 -1.42 -3.74 -30.76
C ALA A 482 -2.01 -2.96 -29.57
N PRO A 483 -1.98 -1.62 -29.56
CA PRO A 483 -2.67 -0.84 -28.55
C PRO A 483 -4.19 -0.91 -28.82
N ARG A 484 -4.99 -1.17 -27.77
CA ARG A 484 -6.43 -0.96 -27.82
C ARG A 484 -6.74 0.53 -27.67
N GLU A 485 -7.55 0.99 -28.60
CA GLU A 485 -8.00 2.36 -28.80
C GLU A 485 -9.04 2.77 -27.74
N ASP A 486 -9.27 4.08 -27.63
CA ASP A 486 -10.36 4.75 -26.89
C ASP A 486 -10.06 5.28 -25.47
N GLU A 487 -9.11 6.22 -25.36
CA GLU A 487 -9.26 7.37 -24.46
C GLU A 487 -9.25 8.66 -25.32
N PRO A 488 -10.19 9.61 -25.12
CA PRO A 488 -10.20 10.86 -25.87
C PRO A 488 -9.06 11.76 -25.38
N LEU A 489 -7.98 11.84 -26.16
CA LEU A 489 -6.88 12.78 -25.98
C LEU A 489 -7.39 14.20 -26.29
N LEU A 490 -8.06 14.84 -25.34
CA LEU A 490 -8.63 16.17 -25.48
C LEU A 490 -7.52 17.24 -25.51
N LEU A 491 -7.10 17.61 -26.73
CA LEU A 491 -6.32 18.80 -26.99
C LEU A 491 -7.25 20.02 -26.95
N THR A 492 -6.90 21.08 -26.23
CA THR A 492 -7.66 22.35 -26.28
C THR A 492 -7.56 22.96 -27.68
N LEU A 493 -8.53 23.79 -28.09
CA LEU A 493 -8.50 24.45 -29.41
C LEU A 493 -7.23 25.29 -29.62
N GLU A 494 -6.78 25.99 -28.58
CA GLU A 494 -5.51 26.74 -28.60
C GLU A 494 -4.32 25.77 -28.69
N GLY A 495 -4.33 24.67 -27.93
CA GLY A 495 -3.29 23.65 -28.01
C GLY A 495 -3.20 22.94 -29.37
N ALA A 496 -4.32 22.81 -30.08
CA ALA A 496 -4.39 22.30 -31.45
C ALA A 496 -3.76 23.25 -32.46
N SER A 497 -4.04 24.56 -32.33
CA SER A 497 -3.41 25.60 -33.14
C SER A 497 -1.90 25.63 -32.92
N ASP A 498 -1.45 25.65 -31.66
CA ASP A 498 -0.03 25.72 -31.30
C ASP A 498 0.76 24.49 -31.78
N LEU A 499 0.15 23.30 -31.69
CA LEU A 499 0.75 22.07 -32.20
C LEU A 499 0.92 22.12 -33.73
N LEU A 500 -0.08 22.60 -34.46
CA LEU A 500 -0.01 22.74 -35.92
C LEU A 500 1.05 23.77 -36.35
N ASP A 501 1.18 24.89 -35.63
CA ASP A 501 2.23 25.89 -35.92
C ASP A 501 3.64 25.37 -35.59
N ALA A 502 3.78 24.59 -34.52
CA ALA A 502 5.05 23.95 -34.19
C ALA A 502 5.46 22.88 -35.22
N LEU A 503 4.49 22.10 -35.72
CA LEU A 503 4.73 21.14 -36.80
C LEU A 503 5.04 21.85 -38.13
N ALA A 504 4.33 22.93 -38.47
CA ALA A 504 4.63 23.73 -39.65
C ALA A 504 6.07 24.26 -39.61
N SER A 505 6.49 24.82 -38.46
CA SER A 505 7.85 25.32 -38.27
C SER A 505 8.91 24.22 -38.41
N ALA A 506 8.64 23.01 -37.90
CA ALA A 506 9.54 21.87 -38.05
C ALA A 506 9.65 21.38 -39.50
N TYR A 507 8.57 21.44 -40.28
CA TYR A 507 8.60 21.07 -41.69
C TYR A 507 9.13 22.18 -42.60
N GLU A 508 9.11 23.44 -42.18
CA GLU A 508 9.73 24.56 -42.90
C GLU A 508 11.27 24.52 -42.85
N ASP A 509 11.86 23.68 -41.99
CA ASP A 509 13.31 23.53 -41.88
C ASP A 509 13.95 23.18 -43.25
N PRO A 510 14.97 23.93 -43.70
CA PRO A 510 15.60 23.71 -45.01
C PRO A 510 16.18 22.30 -45.17
N GLY A 511 16.66 21.67 -44.09
CA GLY A 511 17.20 20.31 -44.10
C GLY A 511 16.11 19.28 -44.36
N VAL A 512 14.98 19.40 -43.67
CA VAL A 512 13.81 18.53 -43.86
C VAL A 512 13.24 18.70 -45.27
N GLN A 513 13.10 19.93 -45.76
CA GLN A 513 12.63 20.20 -47.13
C GLN A 513 13.58 19.63 -48.20
N GLN A 514 14.89 19.66 -47.96
CA GLN A 514 15.87 19.06 -48.88
C GLN A 514 15.77 17.53 -48.90
N GLN A 515 15.57 16.91 -47.73
CA GLN A 515 15.34 15.46 -47.64
C GLN A 515 14.05 15.04 -48.35
N LEU A 516 12.96 15.81 -48.21
CA LEU A 516 11.71 15.55 -48.90
C LEU A 516 11.87 15.67 -50.43
N ARG A 517 12.51 16.74 -50.93
CA ARG A 517 12.79 16.87 -52.37
C ARG A 517 13.67 15.74 -52.91
N LYS A 518 14.65 15.29 -52.12
CA LYS A 518 15.47 14.13 -52.48
C LYS A 518 14.62 12.87 -52.57
N LEU A 519 13.76 12.63 -51.57
CA LEU A 519 12.84 11.49 -51.57
C LEU A 519 11.92 11.50 -52.80
N CYS A 520 11.36 12.66 -53.18
CA CYS A 520 10.55 12.80 -54.41
C CYS A 520 11.28 12.33 -55.67
N ARG A 521 12.57 12.68 -55.80
CA ARG A 521 13.41 12.31 -56.94
C ARG A 521 13.78 10.84 -56.91
N ASP A 522 14.11 10.31 -55.72
CA ASP A 522 14.53 8.92 -55.53
C ASP A 522 13.39 7.94 -55.87
N VAL A 523 12.15 8.28 -55.51
CA VAL A 523 10.94 7.50 -55.85
C VAL A 523 10.35 7.84 -57.23
N LYS A 524 11.05 8.66 -58.04
CA LYS A 524 10.65 9.09 -59.39
C LYS A 524 9.19 9.54 -59.49
N TRP A 525 8.73 10.34 -58.52
CA TRP A 525 7.35 10.85 -58.47
C TRP A 525 6.25 9.77 -58.30
N SER A 526 6.59 8.56 -57.85
CA SER A 526 5.62 7.54 -57.49
C SER A 526 4.90 7.89 -56.18
N ALA A 527 3.62 8.22 -56.25
CA ALA A 527 2.80 8.57 -55.07
C ALA A 527 2.75 7.43 -54.03
N ARG A 528 2.72 6.17 -54.48
CA ARG A 528 2.65 4.99 -53.61
C ARG A 528 3.96 4.75 -52.85
N GLU A 529 5.10 4.86 -53.53
CA GLU A 529 6.41 4.65 -52.89
C GLU A 529 6.79 5.84 -52.02
N PHE A 530 6.43 7.07 -52.44
CA PHE A 530 6.62 8.27 -51.63
C PHE A 530 5.88 8.17 -50.30
N THR A 531 4.58 7.82 -50.32
CA THR A 531 3.78 7.71 -49.09
C THR A 531 4.24 6.59 -48.15
N GLN A 532 4.83 5.51 -48.68
CA GLN A 532 5.43 4.44 -47.86
C GLN A 532 6.71 4.86 -47.15
N LEU A 533 7.52 5.72 -47.76
CA LEU A 533 8.82 6.15 -47.22
C LEU A 533 8.77 7.49 -46.47
N LEU A 534 7.75 8.30 -46.72
CA LEU A 534 7.51 9.59 -46.06
C LEU A 534 7.55 9.53 -44.52
N PRO A 535 6.98 8.51 -43.84
CA PRO A 535 7.04 8.42 -42.38
C PRO A 535 8.46 8.42 -41.82
N LYS A 536 9.45 7.87 -42.54
CA LYS A 536 10.85 7.85 -42.06
C LYS A 536 11.43 9.25 -41.93
N VAL A 537 11.14 10.12 -42.91
CA VAL A 537 11.60 11.53 -42.90
C VAL A 537 10.73 12.36 -41.95
N ALA A 538 9.41 12.12 -41.94
CA ALA A 538 8.47 12.86 -41.10
C ALA A 538 8.72 12.62 -39.60
N LEU A 539 9.05 11.39 -39.20
CA LEU A 539 9.29 11.03 -37.80
C LEU A 539 10.53 11.71 -37.21
N GLU A 540 11.57 11.96 -38.01
CA GLU A 540 12.76 12.68 -37.55
C GLU A 540 12.41 14.14 -37.18
N ALA A 541 11.62 14.82 -38.01
CA ALA A 541 11.14 16.17 -37.73
C ALA A 541 10.13 16.22 -36.56
N GLN A 542 9.22 15.23 -36.48
CA GLN A 542 8.18 15.16 -35.47
C GLN A 542 8.71 14.84 -34.06
N ARG A 543 9.84 14.11 -33.94
CA ARG A 543 10.46 13.75 -32.64
C ARG A 543 10.81 14.95 -31.78
N GLY A 544 11.10 16.11 -32.38
CA GLY A 544 11.38 17.35 -31.65
C GLY A 544 10.12 18.08 -31.14
N VAL A 545 8.94 17.78 -31.72
CA VAL A 545 7.70 18.51 -31.49
C VAL A 545 6.71 17.71 -30.66
N LEU A 546 6.32 16.51 -31.12
CA LEU A 546 5.21 15.74 -30.56
C LEU A 546 5.32 15.41 -29.05
N PRO A 547 6.51 15.10 -28.49
CA PRO A 547 6.64 14.84 -27.06
C PRO A 547 6.29 16.04 -26.17
N ARG A 548 6.41 17.28 -26.67
CA ARG A 548 6.08 18.49 -25.90
C ARG A 548 4.57 18.61 -25.62
N TRP A 549 3.74 17.96 -26.44
CA TRP A 549 2.29 17.87 -26.26
C TRP A 549 1.86 16.49 -25.72
N GLY A 550 2.79 15.70 -25.19
CA GLY A 550 2.49 14.37 -24.62
C GLY A 550 2.35 13.25 -25.65
N PHE A 551 2.58 13.52 -26.94
CA PHE A 551 2.52 12.53 -28.01
C PHE A 551 3.90 11.90 -28.24
N GLY A 552 4.31 11.00 -27.35
CA GLY A 552 5.59 10.26 -27.43
C GLY A 552 5.46 8.86 -28.06
N GLY A 553 6.60 8.26 -28.42
CA GLY A 553 6.66 6.87 -28.90
C GLY A 553 6.45 6.67 -30.41
N SER A 554 6.37 5.42 -30.86
CA SER A 554 6.21 5.06 -32.29
C SER A 554 4.84 5.44 -32.87
N GLU A 555 3.80 5.46 -32.02
CA GLU A 555 2.42 5.79 -32.41
C GLU A 555 2.06 7.27 -32.12
N GLY A 556 3.02 8.09 -31.66
CA GLY A 556 2.77 9.48 -31.26
C GLY A 556 2.14 10.34 -32.36
N ALA A 557 2.53 10.15 -33.62
CA ALA A 557 1.97 10.88 -34.76
C ALA A 557 0.48 10.54 -34.99
N ARG A 558 0.10 9.26 -34.84
CA ARG A 558 -1.30 8.81 -34.97
C ARG A 558 -2.17 9.31 -33.82
N HIS A 559 -1.63 9.33 -32.61
CA HIS A 559 -2.32 9.89 -31.45
C HIS A 559 -2.53 11.41 -31.58
N ALA A 560 -1.53 12.14 -32.09
CA ALA A 560 -1.65 13.56 -32.38
C ALA A 560 -2.70 13.85 -33.46
N GLU A 561 -2.77 13.03 -34.51
CA GLU A 561 -3.79 13.15 -35.58
C GLU A 561 -5.21 12.92 -35.03
N LYS A 562 -5.41 11.88 -34.21
CA LYS A 562 -6.70 11.62 -33.54
C LYS A 562 -7.10 12.76 -32.60
N ALA A 563 -6.17 13.29 -31.81
CA ALA A 563 -6.42 14.42 -30.92
C ALA A 563 -6.79 15.72 -31.68
N LEU A 564 -6.10 15.99 -32.80
CA LEU A 564 -6.44 17.13 -33.67
C LEU A 564 -7.81 16.97 -34.33
N GLN A 565 -8.19 15.75 -34.71
CA GLN A 565 -9.52 15.48 -35.27
C GLN A 565 -10.63 15.70 -34.23
N GLN A 566 -10.43 15.24 -32.99
CA GLN A 566 -11.35 15.50 -31.89
C GLN A 566 -11.47 17.01 -31.55
N ALA A 567 -10.36 17.75 -31.62
CA ALA A 567 -10.37 19.20 -31.46
C ALA A 567 -11.15 19.91 -32.58
N LYS A 568 -11.03 19.45 -33.84
CA LYS A 568 -11.80 19.99 -34.97
C LYS A 568 -13.30 19.70 -34.85
N ASP A 569 -13.66 18.51 -34.38
CA ASP A 569 -15.06 18.09 -34.25
C ASP A 569 -15.78 18.77 -33.08
N SER A 570 -15.04 19.22 -32.06
CA SER A 570 -15.55 20.02 -30.94
C SER A 570 -15.51 21.55 -31.18
N ALA A 571 -14.90 22.01 -32.27
CA ALA A 571 -14.77 23.42 -32.60
C ALA A 571 -16.03 24.01 -33.28
N ALA A 572 -16.34 25.28 -33.00
CA ALA A 572 -17.32 26.01 -33.80
C ALA A 572 -16.82 26.25 -35.24
N LEU A 573 -17.75 26.47 -36.18
CA LEU A 573 -17.47 26.43 -37.63
C LEU A 573 -16.29 27.31 -38.07
N ALA A 574 -16.16 28.52 -37.52
CA ALA A 574 -15.06 29.43 -37.86
C ALA A 574 -13.69 28.93 -37.34
N GLN A 575 -13.63 28.40 -36.12
CA GLN A 575 -12.42 27.81 -35.55
C GLN A 575 -12.04 26.50 -36.24
N ARG A 576 -13.03 25.69 -36.62
CA ARG A 576 -12.82 24.48 -37.42
C ARG A 576 -12.19 24.81 -38.77
N GLN A 577 -12.74 25.80 -39.49
CA GLN A 577 -12.19 26.26 -40.77
C GLN A 577 -10.76 26.79 -40.62
N PHE A 578 -10.44 27.46 -39.51
CA PHE A 578 -9.09 27.93 -39.21
C PHE A 578 -8.11 26.77 -38.97
N LEU A 579 -8.48 25.78 -38.14
CA LEU A 579 -7.67 24.59 -37.90
C LEU A 579 -7.53 23.72 -39.16
N GLU A 580 -8.53 23.68 -40.02
CA GLU A 580 -8.45 23.01 -41.34
C GLU A 580 -7.44 23.71 -42.26
N GLN A 581 -7.43 25.04 -42.32
CA GLN A 581 -6.44 25.80 -43.10
C GLN A 581 -5.01 25.60 -42.57
N GLN A 582 -4.81 25.59 -41.25
CA GLN A 582 -3.50 25.31 -40.67
C GLN A 582 -3.06 23.86 -40.89
N SER A 583 -3.99 22.91 -40.77
CA SER A 583 -3.74 21.49 -41.07
C SER A 583 -3.33 21.32 -42.54
N GLU A 584 -4.01 21.99 -43.47
CA GLU A 584 -3.68 21.95 -44.89
C GLU A 584 -2.30 22.55 -45.16
N ARG A 585 -1.93 23.66 -44.49
CA ARG A 585 -0.59 24.24 -44.58
C ARG A 585 0.48 23.25 -44.14
N VAL A 586 0.29 22.56 -43.01
CA VAL A 586 1.21 21.52 -42.52
C VAL A 586 1.33 20.38 -43.52
N THR A 587 0.21 19.90 -44.07
CA THR A 587 0.21 18.84 -45.09
C THR A 587 0.94 19.27 -46.36
N ARG A 588 0.75 20.50 -46.83
CA ARG A 588 1.47 21.04 -48.00
C ARG A 588 2.98 21.09 -47.76
N LEU A 589 3.41 21.47 -46.56
CA LEU A 589 4.82 21.49 -46.20
C LEU A 589 5.42 20.08 -46.12
N LEU A 590 4.68 19.12 -45.54
CA LEU A 590 5.13 17.74 -45.39
C LEU A 590 5.24 17.01 -46.74
N PHE A 591 4.30 17.22 -47.65
CA PHE A 591 4.31 16.56 -48.96
C PHE A 591 5.08 17.35 -50.02
N GLY A 592 5.31 18.66 -49.80
CA GLY A 592 6.09 19.51 -50.68
C GLY A 592 5.61 19.44 -52.13
N GLU A 593 6.55 19.22 -53.06
CA GLU A 593 6.27 19.09 -54.50
C GLU A 593 5.36 17.90 -54.85
N MET A 594 5.24 16.89 -53.98
CA MET A 594 4.35 15.73 -54.16
C MET A 594 2.91 15.99 -53.72
N TYR A 595 2.61 17.12 -53.06
CA TYR A 595 1.26 17.42 -52.58
C TYR A 595 0.23 17.38 -53.73
N GLU A 596 0.55 18.05 -54.84
CA GLU A 596 -0.32 18.09 -56.02
C GLU A 596 -0.42 16.72 -56.74
N VAL A 597 0.62 15.89 -56.65
CA VAL A 597 0.62 14.56 -57.27
C VAL A 597 -0.22 13.57 -56.45
N VAL A 598 -0.16 13.65 -55.12
CA VAL A 598 -0.84 12.74 -54.20
C VAL A 598 -2.32 13.11 -54.02
N PHE A 599 -2.66 14.40 -53.94
CA PHE A 599 -4.00 14.83 -53.54
C PHE A 599 -4.89 15.37 -54.67
N ARG A 600 -4.35 15.61 -55.88
CA ARG A 600 -5.12 16.19 -57.00
C ARG A 600 -5.67 15.19 -58.02
N HIS A 601 -5.69 13.88 -57.71
CA HIS A 601 -6.32 12.84 -58.54
C HIS A 601 -7.76 12.49 -58.10
N SER A 602 -8.41 13.41 -57.42
CA SER A 602 -9.77 13.24 -56.88
C SER A 602 -10.66 14.47 -57.14
N ASP A 603 -10.61 14.96 -58.39
CA ASP A 603 -11.68 15.71 -59.04
C ASP A 603 -12.25 14.90 -60.21
#